data_AF-A0A1C3UQI7-F1
#
_entry.id   AF-A0A1C3UQI7-F1
#
_cell.length_a   1.000
_cell.length_b   1.000
_cell.length_c   1.000
_cell.angle_alpha   90.00
_cell.angle_beta   90.00
_cell.angle_gamma   90.00
#
_symmetry.space_group_name_H-M   'P 1'
#
loop_
_entity.id
_entity.type
_entity.pdbx_description
1 polymer ?
#
loop_
_entity_poly.entity_id
_entity_poly.type
_entity_poly.pdbx_seq_one_letter_code
_entity_poly.pdbx_strand_id
1 'polypeptide(L)'
;MISELPPAADLSLQHVIENSLAIIEREPFAEERRRQVLTSLTEILDQASKGSQVVQSNMLAFGAEEQPAFERFAMLFHYLQPVAADVPALLERAKANLEELRDHHGQSDQERAETLHVLRLLLQAVLTDRCLKPLVSPREYVFS
;
A
#
# COMPACT_ATOMS: atom_id res chain seq x y z
N MET A 1 -4.41 19.12 8.17
CA MET A 1 -5.47 18.61 7.28
C MET A 1 -4.87 17.43 6.55
N ILE A 2 -5.40 16.23 6.75
CA ILE A 2 -5.02 15.08 5.93
C ILE A 2 -5.71 15.35 4.59
N SER A 3 -4.94 15.66 3.55
CA SER A 3 -5.48 15.75 2.20
C SER A 3 -6.09 14.39 1.87
N GLU A 4 -7.41 14.35 1.68
CA GLU A 4 -8.07 13.16 1.18
C GLU A 4 -7.48 12.86 -0.20
N LEU A 5 -6.78 11.74 -0.33
CA LEU A 5 -6.28 11.28 -1.63
C LEU A 5 -7.47 11.13 -2.58
N PRO A 6 -7.33 11.53 -3.85
CA PRO A 6 -8.42 11.40 -4.78
C PRO A 6 -8.80 9.91 -4.93
N PRO A 7 -10.10 9.58 -4.98
CA PRO A 7 -10.61 8.20 -4.98
C PRO A 7 -10.07 7.29 -6.11
N ALA A 8 -9.49 7.88 -7.17
CA ALA A 8 -8.80 7.15 -8.23
C ALA A 8 -7.49 6.48 -7.73
N ALA A 9 -6.80 7.09 -6.77
CA ALA A 9 -5.58 6.53 -6.17
C ALA A 9 -5.88 5.25 -5.37
N ASP A 10 -7.03 5.19 -4.68
CA ASP A 10 -7.45 4.03 -3.90
C ASP A 10 -7.82 2.82 -4.76
N LEU A 11 -8.45 3.04 -5.92
CA LEU A 11 -8.75 1.99 -6.89
C LEU A 11 -7.48 1.37 -7.48
N SER A 12 -6.50 2.22 -7.81
CA SER A 12 -5.22 1.75 -8.33
C SER A 12 -4.46 0.92 -7.28
N LEU A 13 -4.46 1.37 -6.02
CA LEU A 13 -3.83 0.66 -4.90
C LEU A 13 -4.50 -0.70 -4.66
N GLN A 14 -5.83 -0.75 -4.60
CA GLN A 14 -6.57 -1.98 -4.41
C GLN A 14 -6.20 -3.02 -5.48
N HIS A 15 -6.24 -2.64 -6.76
CA HIS A 15 -5.92 -3.58 -7.84
C HIS A 15 -4.46 -4.03 -7.79
N VAL A 16 -3.52 -3.15 -7.43
CA VAL A 16 -2.12 -3.55 -7.26
C VAL A 16 -1.98 -4.57 -6.13
N ILE A 17 -2.69 -4.39 -5.01
CA ILE A 17 -2.68 -5.35 -3.89
C ILE A 17 -3.33 -6.69 -4.30
N GLU A 18 -4.50 -6.66 -4.94
CA GLU A 18 -5.21 -7.86 -5.42
C GLU A 18 -4.35 -8.68 -6.40
N ASN A 19 -3.74 -8.01 -7.39
CA ASN A 19 -2.85 -8.69 -8.34
C ASN A 19 -1.60 -9.25 -7.64
N SER A 20 -1.06 -8.54 -6.64
CA SER A 20 0.12 -9.00 -5.90
C SER A 20 -0.20 -10.23 -5.05
N LEU A 21 -1.39 -10.28 -4.41
CA LEU A 21 -1.88 -11.47 -3.71
C LEU A 21 -1.96 -12.67 -4.64
N ALA A 22 -2.57 -12.51 -5.81
CA ALA A 22 -2.69 -13.58 -6.80
C ALA A 22 -1.32 -14.11 -7.26
N ILE A 23 -0.33 -13.22 -7.46
CA ILE A 23 1.06 -13.61 -7.79
C ILE A 23 1.67 -14.47 -6.67
N ILE A 24 1.51 -14.06 -5.42
CA ILE A 24 2.09 -14.77 -4.26
C ILE A 24 1.39 -16.12 -4.04
N GLU A 25 0.08 -16.18 -4.31
CA GLU A 25 -0.72 -17.41 -4.28
C GLU A 25 -0.46 -18.34 -5.48
N ARG A 26 0.49 -17.98 -6.35
CA ARG A 26 0.94 -18.75 -7.53
C ARG A 26 -0.13 -18.89 -8.62
N GLU A 27 -1.00 -17.90 -8.73
CA GLU A 27 -1.88 -17.81 -9.90
C GLU A 27 -1.07 -17.55 -11.17
N PRO A 28 -1.55 -18.01 -12.34
CA PRO A 28 -0.85 -17.82 -13.60
C PRO A 28 -0.86 -16.35 -14.03
N PHE A 29 0.34 -15.75 -14.13
CA PHE A 29 0.56 -14.40 -14.65
C PHE A 29 1.62 -14.41 -15.75
N ALA A 30 1.46 -13.55 -16.77
CA ALA A 30 2.54 -13.25 -17.69
C ALA A 30 3.71 -12.60 -16.95
N GLU A 31 4.96 -12.98 -17.27
CA GLU A 31 6.16 -12.54 -16.55
C GLU A 31 6.28 -11.01 -16.47
N GLU A 32 6.04 -10.31 -17.58
CA GLU A 32 6.09 -8.86 -17.64
C GLU A 32 5.06 -8.19 -16.72
N ARG A 33 3.82 -8.71 -16.72
CA ARG A 33 2.75 -8.22 -15.83
C ARG A 33 3.08 -8.49 -14.37
N ARG A 34 3.66 -9.65 -14.06
CA ARG A 34 4.13 -9.98 -12.70
C ARG A 34 5.17 -8.96 -12.23
N ARG A 35 6.19 -8.70 -13.05
CA ARG A 35 7.25 -7.73 -12.72
C ARG A 35 6.68 -6.34 -12.52
N GLN A 36 5.79 -5.88 -13.40
CA GLN A 36 5.16 -4.57 -13.30
C GLN A 36 4.35 -4.42 -12.00
N VAL A 37 3.49 -5.38 -11.68
CA VAL A 37 2.66 -5.35 -10.46
C VAL A 37 3.52 -5.32 -9.20
N LEU A 38 4.53 -6.21 -9.12
CA LEU A 38 5.43 -6.23 -7.96
C LEU A 38 6.23 -4.93 -7.84
N THR A 39 6.69 -4.36 -8.96
CA THR A 39 7.39 -3.06 -8.97
C THR A 39 6.50 -1.95 -8.43
N SER A 40 5.26 -1.83 -8.94
CA SER A 40 4.33 -0.81 -8.46
C SER A 40 4.01 -0.93 -6.98
N LEU A 41 3.84 -2.15 -6.46
CA LEU A 41 3.59 -2.36 -5.03
C LEU A 41 4.82 -2.01 -4.19
N THR A 42 6.01 -2.45 -4.60
CA THR A 42 7.26 -2.12 -3.91
C THR A 42 7.49 -0.61 -3.87
N GLU A 43 7.22 0.12 -4.96
CA GLU A 43 7.33 1.59 -4.99
C GLU A 43 6.37 2.28 -4.00
N ILE A 44 5.14 1.78 -3.88
CA ILE A 44 4.15 2.29 -2.91
C ILE A 44 4.65 2.09 -1.47
N LEU A 45 5.16 0.90 -1.16
CA LEU A 45 5.69 0.58 0.16
C LEU A 45 6.98 1.36 0.46
N ASP A 46 7.83 1.59 -0.55
CA ASP A 46 9.03 2.41 -0.42
C ASP A 46 8.68 3.87 -0.11
N GLN A 47 7.67 4.45 -0.78
CA GLN A 47 7.18 5.79 -0.45
C GLN A 47 6.64 5.87 0.99
N ALA A 48 5.90 4.85 1.43
CA ALA A 48 5.37 4.82 2.79
C ALA A 48 6.47 4.61 3.85
N SER A 49 7.48 3.79 3.55
CA SER A 49 8.68 3.62 4.37
C SER A 49 9.42 4.94 4.56
N LYS A 50 9.68 5.67 3.46
CA LYS A 50 10.27 7.01 3.50
C LYS A 50 9.44 7.97 4.34
N GLY A 51 8.12 7.97 4.17
CA GLY A 51 7.22 8.77 5.00
C GLY A 51 7.29 8.44 6.49
N SER A 52 7.45 7.16 6.84
CA SER A 52 7.67 6.74 8.23
C SER A 52 8.96 7.32 8.81
N GLN A 53 10.05 7.30 8.04
CA GLN A 53 11.34 7.83 8.48
C GLN A 53 11.26 9.34 8.71
N VAL A 54 10.57 10.06 7.82
CA VAL A 54 10.28 11.50 7.96
C VAL A 54 9.55 11.78 9.27
N VAL A 55 8.52 11.00 9.61
CA VAL A 55 7.79 11.14 10.88
C VAL A 55 8.68 10.85 12.10
N GLN A 56 9.49 9.79 12.05
CA GLN A 56 10.38 9.39 13.14
C GLN A 56 11.51 10.39 13.39
N SER A 57 11.93 11.12 12.35
CA SER A 57 13.00 12.12 12.44
C SER A 57 12.61 13.41 13.19
N ASN A 58 11.34 13.54 13.64
CA ASN A 58 10.80 14.71 14.34
C ASN A 58 11.06 16.04 13.60
N MET A 59 11.20 16.01 12.27
CA MET A 59 11.31 17.23 11.48
C MET A 59 9.98 17.99 11.53
N LEU A 60 9.97 19.11 12.26
CA LEU A 60 8.79 19.96 12.45
C LEU A 60 8.39 20.73 11.18
N ALA A 61 9.22 20.69 10.13
CA ALA A 61 8.95 21.28 8.83
C ALA A 61 9.33 20.27 7.74
N PHE A 62 8.32 19.75 7.05
CA PHE A 62 8.51 18.89 5.88
C PHE A 62 8.77 19.76 4.65
N GLY A 63 9.74 19.38 3.83
CA GLY A 63 9.88 19.96 2.49
C GLY A 63 8.66 19.62 1.65
N ALA A 64 8.29 20.47 0.67
CA ALA A 64 7.20 20.17 -0.27
C ALA A 64 7.44 18.86 -1.05
N GLU A 65 8.70 18.44 -1.16
CA GLU A 65 9.15 17.19 -1.77
C GLU A 65 8.87 15.93 -0.93
N GLU A 66 8.71 16.06 0.39
CA GLU A 66 8.48 14.94 1.32
C GLU A 66 6.98 14.69 1.57
N GLN A 67 6.15 15.70 1.26
CA GLN A 67 4.71 15.65 1.48
C GLN A 67 4.03 14.41 0.86
N PRO A 68 4.34 13.99 -0.39
CA PRO A 68 3.70 12.80 -0.96
C PRO A 68 4.05 11.49 -0.21
N ALA A 69 5.28 11.37 0.27
CA ALA A 69 5.72 10.21 1.04
C ALA A 69 5.04 10.17 2.41
N PHE A 70 4.94 11.33 3.06
CA PHE A 70 4.20 11.48 4.32
C PHE A 70 2.71 11.12 4.16
N GLU A 71 2.04 11.65 3.14
CA GLU A 71 0.63 11.36 2.87
C GLU A 71 0.41 9.86 2.63
N ARG A 72 1.32 9.21 1.88
CA ARG A 72 1.28 7.77 1.65
C ARG A 72 1.45 6.98 2.95
N PHE A 73 2.42 7.36 3.79
CA PHE A 73 2.61 6.74 5.09
C PHE A 73 1.40 6.93 6.00
N ALA A 74 0.89 8.16 6.12
CA ALA A 74 -0.25 8.48 6.98
C ALA A 74 -1.50 7.67 6.59
N MET A 75 -1.73 7.48 5.29
CA MET A 75 -2.80 6.63 4.77
C MET A 75 -2.61 5.17 5.19
N LEU A 76 -1.44 4.56 4.90
CA LEU A 76 -1.19 3.16 5.27
C LEU A 76 -1.15 2.96 6.79
N PHE A 77 -0.66 3.95 7.53
CA PHE A 77 -0.67 3.95 8.99
C PHE A 77 -2.10 3.95 9.52
N HIS A 78 -2.97 4.82 9.03
CA HIS A 78 -4.37 4.84 9.41
C HIS A 78 -5.06 3.48 9.19
N TYR A 79 -4.74 2.84 8.07
CA TYR A 79 -5.27 1.52 7.69
C TYR A 79 -4.75 0.38 8.57
N LEU A 80 -3.46 0.39 8.92
CA LEU A 80 -2.83 -0.73 9.61
C LEU A 80 -2.75 -0.58 11.13
N GLN A 81 -2.81 0.64 11.67
CA GLN A 81 -2.73 0.90 13.11
C GLN A 81 -3.76 0.09 13.93
N PRO A 82 -5.02 -0.14 13.48
CA PRO A 82 -5.97 -0.95 14.25
C PRO A 82 -5.59 -2.43 14.40
N VAL A 83 -4.73 -2.94 13.50
CA VAL A 83 -4.42 -4.38 13.37
C VAL A 83 -2.93 -4.69 13.55
N ALA A 84 -2.06 -3.69 13.60
CA ALA A 84 -0.62 -3.84 13.74
C ALA A 84 -0.04 -2.79 14.70
N ALA A 85 0.69 -3.26 15.71
CA ALA A 85 1.31 -2.40 16.73
C ALA A 85 2.50 -1.60 16.19
N ASP A 86 3.27 -2.17 15.26
CA ASP A 86 4.43 -1.54 14.63
C ASP A 86 4.26 -1.53 13.11
N VAL A 87 3.49 -0.56 12.63
CA VAL A 87 3.24 -0.37 11.19
C VAL A 87 4.52 -0.11 10.40
N PRO A 88 5.45 0.76 10.85
CA PRO A 88 6.73 0.95 10.15
C PRO A 88 7.49 -0.36 9.90
N ALA A 89 7.71 -1.17 10.94
CA ALA A 89 8.42 -2.43 10.80
C ALA A 89 7.65 -3.45 9.96
N LEU A 90 6.31 -3.37 9.93
CA LEU A 90 5.49 -4.20 9.07
C LEU A 90 5.67 -3.85 7.58
N LEU A 91 5.66 -2.55 7.26
CA LEU A 91 5.84 -2.04 5.89
C LEU A 91 7.23 -2.37 5.34
N GLU A 92 8.29 -2.18 6.15
CA GLU A 92 9.66 -2.54 5.76
C GLU A 92 9.82 -4.03 5.46
N ARG A 93 9.25 -4.90 6.31
CA ARG A 93 9.31 -6.35 6.07
C ARG A 93 8.55 -6.76 4.82
N ALA A 94 7.35 -6.20 4.60
CA ALA A 94 6.58 -6.49 3.40
C ALA A 94 7.31 -6.03 2.12
N LYS A 95 7.96 -4.86 2.17
CA LYS A 95 8.81 -4.36 1.08
C LYS A 95 9.94 -5.33 0.77
N ALA A 96 10.74 -5.70 1.77
CA ALA A 96 11.88 -6.60 1.59
C ALA A 96 11.46 -7.95 0.98
N ASN A 97 10.36 -8.54 1.47
CA ASN A 97 9.85 -9.79 0.94
C ASN A 97 9.41 -9.66 -0.53
N LEU A 98 8.75 -8.56 -0.90
CA LEU A 98 8.31 -8.31 -2.28
C LEU A 98 9.48 -8.06 -3.23
N GLU A 99 10.55 -7.42 -2.75
CA GLU A 99 11.79 -7.25 -3.52
C GLU A 99 12.45 -8.61 -3.83
N GLU A 100 12.57 -9.49 -2.83
CA GLU A 100 13.06 -10.86 -3.04
C GLU A 100 12.21 -11.63 -4.06
N LEU A 101 10.86 -11.51 -3.97
CA LEU A 101 9.94 -12.17 -4.90
C LEU A 101 10.03 -11.62 -6.33
N ARG A 102 10.30 -10.32 -6.48
CA ARG A 102 10.49 -9.63 -7.77
C ARG A 102 11.79 -10.10 -8.42
N ASP A 103 12.85 -10.24 -7.64
CA ASP A 103 14.19 -10.55 -8.14
C ASP A 103 14.39 -12.06 -8.41
N HIS A 104 13.31 -12.85 -8.33
CA HIS A 104 13.28 -14.31 -8.51
C HIS A 104 14.08 -15.09 -7.46
N HIS A 105 14.38 -14.45 -6.33
CA HIS A 105 14.87 -15.15 -5.16
C HIS A 105 13.69 -15.94 -4.57
N GLY A 106 13.90 -17.24 -4.36
CA GLY A 106 12.86 -18.09 -3.80
C GLY A 106 12.51 -17.63 -2.39
N GLN A 107 11.22 -17.36 -2.13
CA GLN A 107 10.75 -17.08 -0.77
C GLN A 107 10.55 -18.38 0.00
N SER A 108 10.89 -18.38 1.29
CA SER A 108 10.46 -19.40 2.22
C SER A 108 8.93 -19.37 2.40
N ASP A 109 8.34 -20.49 2.81
CA ASP A 109 6.90 -20.55 3.07
C ASP A 109 6.47 -19.58 4.19
N GLN A 110 7.37 -19.28 5.13
CA GLN A 110 7.15 -18.31 6.21
C GLN A 110 7.09 -16.87 5.67
N GLU A 111 8.10 -16.43 4.91
CA GLU A 111 8.12 -15.09 4.30
C GLU A 111 6.91 -14.87 3.39
N ARG A 112 6.52 -15.91 2.65
CA ARG A 112 5.30 -15.89 1.84
C ARG A 112 4.05 -15.70 2.70
N ALA A 113 3.89 -16.47 3.77
CA ALA A 113 2.73 -16.38 4.67
C ALA A 113 2.64 -15.01 5.35
N GLU A 114 3.78 -14.46 5.77
CA GLU A 114 3.86 -13.11 6.35
C GLU A 114 3.48 -12.04 5.32
N THR A 115 4.00 -12.12 4.10
CA THR A 115 3.67 -11.18 3.03
C THR A 115 2.19 -11.23 2.68
N LEU A 116 1.61 -12.43 2.55
CA LEU A 116 0.17 -12.61 2.34
C LEU A 116 -0.64 -11.99 3.47
N HIS A 117 -0.21 -12.17 4.72
CA HIS A 117 -0.89 -11.59 5.87
C HIS A 117 -0.91 -10.06 5.79
N VAL A 118 0.23 -9.41 5.52
CA VAL A 118 0.31 -7.95 5.40
C VAL A 118 -0.56 -7.42 4.26
N LEU A 119 -0.48 -8.05 3.07
CA LEU A 119 -1.26 -7.61 1.92
C LEU A 119 -2.77 -7.80 2.11
N ARG A 120 -3.19 -8.86 2.82
CA ARG A 120 -4.59 -9.04 3.19
C ARG A 120 -5.07 -8.00 4.18
N LEU A 121 -4.25 -7.64 5.17
CA LEU A 121 -4.58 -6.55 6.11
C LEU A 121 -4.71 -5.21 5.37
N LEU A 122 -3.77 -4.90 4.47
CA LEU A 122 -3.82 -3.72 3.63
C LEU A 122 -5.09 -3.68 2.76
N LEU A 123 -5.40 -4.78 2.07
CA LEU A 123 -6.60 -4.89 1.26
C LEU A 123 -7.87 -4.69 2.09
N GLN A 124 -7.96 -5.36 3.25
CA GLN A 124 -9.11 -5.25 4.14
C GLN A 124 -9.30 -3.80 4.62
N ALA A 125 -8.22 -3.11 4.96
CA ALA A 125 -8.29 -1.75 5.43
C ALA A 125 -8.74 -0.78 4.32
N VAL A 126 -8.20 -0.93 3.10
CA VAL A 126 -8.64 -0.17 1.92
C VAL A 126 -10.13 -0.40 1.63
N LEU A 127 -10.60 -1.67 1.68
CA LEU A 127 -12.01 -2.00 1.48
C LEU A 127 -12.91 -1.42 2.58
N THR A 128 -12.45 -1.44 3.83
CA THR A 128 -13.20 -0.89 4.98
C THR A 128 -13.37 0.61 4.85
N ASP A 129 -12.30 1.35 4.52
CA ASP A 129 -12.39 2.80 4.32
C ASP A 129 -13.34 3.16 3.16
N ARG A 130 -13.26 2.43 2.04
CA ARG A 130 -14.19 2.61 0.90
C ARG A 130 -15.66 2.36 1.26
N CYS A 131 -15.95 1.40 2.14
CA CYS A 131 -17.31 1.18 2.63
C CYS A 131 -17.81 2.34 3.50
N LEU A 132 -16.91 3.01 4.22
CA LEU A 132 -17.24 4.16 5.08
C LEU A 132 -17.29 5.48 4.29
N LYS A 133 -16.56 5.58 3.18
CA LYS A 133 -16.55 6.71 2.25
C LYS A 133 -16.99 6.24 0.85
N PRO A 134 -18.29 5.96 0.64
CA PRO A 134 -18.77 5.56 -0.68
C PRO A 134 -18.44 6.67 -1.68
N LEU A 135 -17.91 6.25 -2.84
CA LEU A 135 -17.65 7.15 -3.96
C LEU A 135 -18.94 7.93 -4.27
N VAL A 136 -18.87 9.26 -4.15
CA VAL A 136 -20.00 10.12 -4.54
C VAL A 136 -20.31 9.80 -6.00
N SER A 137 -21.51 9.30 -6.25
CA SER A 137 -21.90 8.89 -7.59
C SER A 137 -21.89 10.12 -8.50
N PRO A 138 -21.44 10.05 -9.76
CA PRO A 138 -21.39 11.21 -10.67
C PRO A 138 -22.75 11.87 -10.97
N ARG A 139 -23.84 11.35 -10.41
CA ARG A 139 -25.22 11.83 -10.60
C ARG A 139 -25.63 12.98 -9.69
N GLU A 140 -24.79 13.45 -8.78
CA GLU A 140 -25.13 14.57 -7.87
C GLU A 140 -24.53 15.92 -8.26
N TYR A 141 -23.87 16.04 -9.41
CA TYR A 141 -23.66 17.35 -10.06
C TYR A 141 -24.92 17.76 -10.84
N VAL A 142 -26.01 17.97 -10.11
CA VAL A 142 -27.11 18.77 -10.66
C VAL A 142 -26.64 20.23 -10.61
N PHE A 143 -26.17 20.73 -11.76
CA PHE A 143 -26.18 22.17 -11.99
C PHE A 143 -27.65 22.61 -12.02
N SER A 144 -28.13 23.18 -10.92
CA SER A 144 -29.36 23.98 -10.88
C SER A 144 -29.24 25.03 -9.79
#